data_AF-A0A182TCY9-F1
#
_entry.id   AF-A0A182TCY9-F1
#
_cell.length_a   1.000
_cell.length_b   1.000
_cell.length_c   1.000
_cell.angle_alpha   90.00
_cell.angle_beta   90.00
_cell.angle_gamma   90.00
#
_symmetry.space_group_name_H-M   'P 1'
#
loop_
_entity.id
_entity.type
_entity.pdbx_description
1 polymer ?
#
loop_
_entity_poly.entity_id
_entity_poly.type
_entity_poly.pdbx_seq_one_letter_code
_entity_poly.pdbx_strand_id
1 'polypeptide(L)'
;MFGVPREAATCETIKCKDRQHCLTDLKTHKPRCVSCSYKCPRSKRQQGYGKLYRDAKNVPFYDHVNVKLCGTNNRTYHSWCHMQKDSCTTGFYIDVQHGGSCAFGR
;
A
#
# COMPACT_ATOMS: atom_id res chain seq x y z
N MET A 1 32.52 18.86 -18.86
CA MET A 1 31.62 19.27 -17.76
C MET A 1 30.99 18.00 -17.19
N PHE A 2 31.53 17.46 -16.10
CA PHE A 2 30.91 16.34 -15.40
C PHE A 2 29.75 16.92 -14.58
N GLY A 3 28.52 16.56 -14.92
CA GLY A 3 27.33 17.02 -14.21
C GLY A 3 27.43 16.63 -12.73
N VAL A 4 27.27 17.62 -11.85
CA VAL A 4 27.17 17.40 -10.41
C VAL A 4 26.09 16.34 -10.16
N PRO A 5 26.36 15.27 -9.40
CA PRO A 5 25.33 14.31 -9.02
C PRO A 5 24.22 15.10 -8.33
N ARG A 6 23.03 15.14 -8.92
CA ARG A 6 21.87 15.71 -8.24
C ARG A 6 21.58 14.79 -7.07
N GLU A 7 21.68 15.27 -5.83
CA GLU A 7 21.22 14.51 -4.68
C GLU A 7 19.84 13.91 -4.97
N ALA A 8 19.71 12.60 -4.77
CA ALA A 8 18.42 11.96 -4.90
C ALA A 8 17.50 12.49 -3.79
N ALA A 9 16.30 12.96 -4.17
CA ALA A 9 15.31 13.38 -3.20
C ALA A 9 14.99 12.22 -2.24
N THR A 10 14.83 12.53 -0.95
CA THR A 10 14.46 11.59 0.12
C THR A 10 13.26 12.15 0.88
N CYS A 11 12.66 11.36 1.78
CA CYS A 11 11.57 11.86 2.62
C CYS A 11 11.98 12.95 3.64
N GLU A 12 13.29 13.15 3.83
CA GLU A 12 13.82 14.22 4.67
C GLU A 12 13.88 15.56 3.90
N THR A 13 14.13 15.51 2.59
CA THR A 13 14.34 16.70 1.76
C THR A 13 13.11 17.13 0.99
N ILE A 14 12.14 16.23 0.77
CA ILE A 14 10.89 16.55 0.07
C ILE A 14 9.78 16.95 1.04
N LYS A 15 8.98 17.94 0.65
CA LYS A 15 7.74 18.30 1.33
C LYS A 15 6.55 17.84 0.51
N CYS A 16 5.74 16.95 1.07
CA CYS A 16 4.50 16.51 0.43
C CYS A 16 3.40 17.59 0.53
N LYS A 17 2.34 17.44 -0.27
CA LYS A 17 1.17 18.35 -0.22
C LYS A 17 0.41 18.19 1.10
N ASP A 18 -0.50 19.12 1.38
CA ASP A 18 -1.30 19.11 2.61
C ASP A 18 -1.99 17.75 2.85
N ARG A 19 -1.83 17.23 4.08
CA ARG A 19 -2.33 15.92 4.56
C ARG A 19 -1.77 14.69 3.86
N GLN A 20 -0.71 14.84 3.06
CA GLN A 20 0.06 13.71 2.55
C GLN A 20 1.23 13.40 3.48
N HIS A 21 1.55 12.11 3.59
CA HIS A 21 2.74 11.63 4.27
C HIS A 21 3.76 11.18 3.24
N CYS A 22 5.04 11.43 3.52
CA CYS A 22 6.12 10.88 2.73
C CYS A 22 6.47 9.48 3.21
N LEU A 23 6.49 8.52 2.30
CA LEU A 23 6.93 7.15 2.54
C LEU A 23 8.12 6.81 1.65
N THR A 24 9.10 6.09 2.18
CA THR A 24 10.27 5.66 1.43
C THR A 24 9.99 4.33 0.74
N ASP A 25 10.17 4.27 -0.57
CA ASP A 25 10.04 3.02 -1.33
C ASP A 25 11.23 2.09 -1.05
N LEU A 26 10.95 0.87 -0.58
CA LEU A 26 11.97 -0.13 -0.28
C LEU A 26 12.70 -0.67 -1.52
N LYS A 27 12.08 -0.58 -2.71
CA LYS A 27 12.70 -1.05 -3.96
C LYS A 27 13.56 0.02 -4.61
N THR A 28 13.08 1.27 -4.62
CA THR A 28 13.72 2.36 -5.36
C THR A 28 14.48 3.34 -4.48
N HIS A 29 14.31 3.26 -3.15
CA HIS A 29 14.78 4.23 -2.17
C HIS A 29 14.28 5.66 -2.41
N LYS A 30 13.27 5.84 -3.27
CA LYS A 30 12.71 7.14 -3.60
C LYS A 30 11.53 7.49 -2.68
N PRO A 31 11.32 8.77 -2.37
CA PRO A 31 10.18 9.23 -1.61
C PRO A 31 8.89 9.14 -2.43
N ARG A 32 7.81 8.76 -1.77
CA ARG A 32 6.45 8.73 -2.31
C ARG A 32 5.50 9.45 -1.37
N CYS A 33 4.84 10.49 -1.86
CA CYS A 33 3.80 11.19 -1.13
C CYS A 33 2.45 10.48 -1.30
N VAL A 34 1.85 10.03 -0.21
CA VAL A 34 0.55 9.33 -0.22
C VAL A 34 -0.39 9.91 0.84
N SER A 35 -1.70 9.68 0.68
CA SER A 35 -2.70 10.08 1.68
C SER A 35 -2.95 8.96 2.68
N CYS A 36 -2.59 9.17 3.95
CA CYS A 36 -2.65 8.15 5.00
C CYS A 36 -3.99 8.11 5.76
N SER A 37 -5.09 8.48 5.13
CA SER A 37 -6.42 8.55 5.77
C SER A 37 -7.23 7.24 5.67
N TYR A 38 -6.60 6.09 5.91
CA TYR A 38 -7.22 4.77 5.71
C TYR A 38 -8.10 4.35 6.90
N LYS A 39 -9.42 4.26 6.69
CA LYS A 39 -10.39 3.70 7.64
C LYS A 39 -10.74 2.26 7.24
N CYS A 40 -10.00 1.28 7.75
CA CYS A 40 -10.21 -0.12 7.39
C CYS A 40 -11.36 -0.76 8.19
N PRO A 41 -12.24 -1.55 7.56
CA PRO A 41 -13.31 -2.25 8.25
C PRO A 41 -12.73 -3.29 9.21
N ARG A 42 -13.22 -3.31 10.45
CA ARG A 42 -12.86 -4.34 11.44
C ARG A 42 -13.62 -5.62 11.11
N SER A 43 -12.88 -6.71 10.91
CA SER A 43 -13.40 -8.05 10.66
C SER A 43 -14.12 -8.60 11.91
N LYS A 44 -15.40 -8.26 12.09
CA LYS A 44 -16.32 -9.09 12.88
C LYS A 44 -17.59 -9.33 12.09
N ARG A 45 -17.75 -10.60 11.69
CA ARG A 45 -18.96 -11.31 11.27
C ARG A 45 -19.83 -10.64 10.20
N GLN A 46 -19.94 -11.34 9.07
CA GLN A 46 -21.09 -11.40 8.16
C GLN A 46 -22.30 -10.57 8.64
N GLN A 47 -22.47 -9.38 8.09
CA GLN A 47 -23.79 -8.78 7.98
C GLN A 47 -23.85 -8.00 6.68
N GLY A 48 -24.69 -8.50 5.78
CA GLY A 48 -25.34 -7.69 4.78
C GLY A 48 -24.44 -7.19 3.67
N TYR A 49 -24.53 -7.89 2.54
CA TYR A 49 -24.87 -7.24 1.27
C TYR A 49 -25.25 -5.74 1.44
N GLY A 50 -24.32 -4.86 1.11
CA GLY A 50 -24.42 -3.42 1.31
C GLY A 50 -23.89 -2.64 0.11
N LYS A 51 -24.56 -2.84 -1.03
CA LYS A 51 -24.72 -1.93 -2.18
C LYS A 51 -23.55 -1.03 -2.66
N LEU A 52 -23.21 -1.28 -3.92
CA LEU A 52 -22.94 -0.34 -5.02
C LEU A 52 -21.62 0.46 -4.99
N TYR A 53 -20.57 -0.13 -5.57
CA TYR A 53 -19.88 0.58 -6.66
C TYR A 53 -20.71 0.35 -7.92
N ARG A 54 -21.48 1.34 -8.34
CA ARG A 54 -22.51 1.17 -9.38
C ARG A 54 -21.96 1.06 -10.80
N ASP A 55 -20.65 1.10 -11.03
CA ASP A 55 -20.11 1.15 -12.39
C ASP A 55 -18.74 0.46 -12.48
N ALA A 56 -18.71 -0.86 -12.63
CA ALA A 56 -17.48 -1.58 -13.01
C ALA A 56 -17.82 -2.85 -13.81
N LYS A 57 -18.39 -2.67 -15.00
CA LYS A 57 -18.61 -3.78 -15.95
C LYS A 57 -17.36 -4.21 -16.73
N ASN A 58 -16.15 -3.73 -16.41
CA ASN A 58 -14.92 -4.15 -17.11
C ASN A 58 -13.67 -3.98 -16.24
N VAL A 59 -13.49 -4.82 -15.21
CA VAL A 59 -12.17 -5.04 -14.60
C VAL A 59 -11.95 -6.54 -14.47
N PRO A 60 -10.84 -7.11 -15.00
CA PRO A 60 -10.48 -8.51 -14.78
C PRO A 60 -10.39 -8.79 -13.29
N PHE A 61 -11.28 -9.67 -12.87
CA PHE A 61 -11.68 -9.98 -11.50
C PHE A 61 -10.56 -10.72 -10.74
N TYR A 62 -9.74 -9.99 -9.98
CA TYR A 62 -9.07 -10.57 -8.80
C TYR A 62 -10.10 -10.57 -7.65
N ASP A 63 -10.78 -11.70 -7.54
CA ASP A 63 -11.87 -12.02 -6.61
C ASP A 63 -11.68 -11.45 -5.18
N HIS A 64 -12.70 -10.72 -4.72
CA HIS A 64 -12.77 -10.04 -3.44
C HIS A 64 -13.34 -10.96 -2.34
N VAL A 65 -12.65 -12.06 -2.04
CA VAL A 65 -13.00 -12.89 -0.89
C VAL A 65 -11.71 -13.36 -0.20
N ASN A 66 -11.31 -12.68 0.88
CA ASN A 66 -10.24 -13.14 1.79
C ASN A 66 -8.88 -13.45 1.14
N VAL A 67 -8.53 -12.77 0.06
CA VAL A 67 -7.20 -12.94 -0.54
C VAL A 67 -6.20 -12.22 0.35
N LYS A 68 -5.51 -13.00 1.18
CA LYS A 68 -4.28 -12.55 1.84
C LYS A 68 -3.36 -11.93 0.77
N LEU A 69 -2.64 -10.89 1.11
CA LEU A 69 -1.70 -10.24 0.20
C LEU A 69 -0.31 -10.31 0.80
N CYS A 70 0.69 -10.63 -0.02
CA CYS A 70 2.07 -10.47 0.38
C CYS A 70 2.52 -9.07 0.01
N GLY A 71 2.89 -8.27 1.02
CA GLY A 71 3.48 -6.95 0.80
C GLY A 71 4.96 -7.05 0.44
N THR A 72 5.50 -5.99 -0.16
CA THR A 72 6.93 -5.87 -0.47
C THR A 72 7.84 -5.92 0.76
N ASN A 73 7.30 -5.73 1.96
CA ASN A 73 8.00 -5.94 3.22
C ASN A 73 7.95 -7.40 3.72
N ASN A 74 7.64 -8.35 2.82
CA ASN A 74 7.47 -9.77 3.11
C ASN A 74 6.45 -10.07 4.21
N ARG A 75 5.50 -9.17 4.46
CA ARG A 75 4.44 -9.36 5.45
C ARG A 75 3.13 -9.70 4.77
N THR A 76 2.39 -10.63 5.35
CA THR A 76 1.06 -11.00 4.86
C THR A 76 -0.01 -10.10 5.46
N TYR A 77 -0.89 -9.53 4.63
CA TYR A 77 -2.00 -8.68 5.03
C TYR A 77 -3.34 -9.30 4.66
N HIS A 78 -4.36 -9.06 5.48
CA HIS A 78 -5.71 -9.57 5.24
C HIS A 78 -6.52 -8.72 4.24
N SER A 79 -6.04 -7.51 3.91
CA SER A 79 -6.57 -6.69 2.80
C SER A 79 -5.59 -5.59 2.43
N TRP A 80 -5.79 -5.01 1.23
CA TRP A 80 -5.01 -3.87 0.75
C TRP A 80 -5.10 -2.65 1.69
N CYS A 81 -6.27 -2.39 2.28
CA CYS A 81 -6.41 -1.29 3.25
C CYS A 81 -5.48 -1.46 4.46
N HIS A 82 -5.41 -2.67 5.03
CA HIS A 82 -4.53 -2.93 6.17
C HIS A 82 -3.05 -2.81 5.78
N MET A 83 -2.68 -3.24 4.57
CA MET A 83 -1.34 -3.03 4.02
C MET A 83 -0.99 -1.54 3.91
N GLN A 84 -1.87 -0.73 3.31
CA GLN A 84 -1.66 0.71 3.17
C GLN A 84 -1.60 1.43 4.51
N LYS A 85 -2.40 1.00 5.49
CA LYS A 85 -2.33 1.53 6.86
C LYS A 85 -0.99 1.22 7.52
N ASP A 86 -0.46 0.02 7.34
CA ASP A 86 0.87 -0.37 7.83
C ASP A 86 1.98 0.42 7.13
N SER A 87 1.86 0.62 5.81
CA SER A 87 2.75 1.46 4.98
C SER A 87 2.91 2.86 5.60
N CYS A 88 1.78 3.50 5.91
CA CYS A 88 1.76 4.79 6.58
C CYS A 88 2.29 4.78 8.02
N THR A 89 2.08 3.68 8.76
CA THR A 89 2.53 3.57 10.16
C THR A 89 4.04 3.35 10.24
N THR A 90 4.60 2.62 9.27
CA THR A 90 6.03 2.27 9.23
C THR A 90 6.88 3.32 8.51
N GLY A 91 6.28 4.22 7.72
CA GLY A 91 7.02 5.20 6.92
C GLY A 91 7.63 4.62 5.64
N PHE A 92 7.38 3.34 5.35
CA PHE A 92 7.84 2.69 4.14
C PHE A 92 6.70 2.46 3.18
N TYR A 93 6.93 2.70 1.90
CA TYR A 93 5.95 2.41 0.87
C TYR A 93 5.89 0.90 0.62
N ILE A 94 4.88 0.27 1.21
CA ILE A 94 4.57 -1.15 1.04
C ILE A 94 3.61 -1.28 -0.15
N ASP A 95 4.00 -2.06 -1.14
CA ASP A 95 3.18 -2.38 -2.31
C ASP A 95 2.82 -3.87 -2.29
N VAL A 96 1.88 -4.29 -3.14
CA VAL A 96 1.58 -5.71 -3.32
C VAL A 96 2.74 -6.36 -4.08
N GLN A 97 3.38 -7.35 -3.47
CA GLN A 97 4.35 -8.20 -4.14
C GLN A 97 3.65 -9.28 -4.96
N HIS A 98 2.71 -9.99 -4.33
CA HIS A 98 1.84 -10.95 -4.98
C HIS A 98 0.56 -11.17 -4.17
N GLY A 99 -0.47 -11.72 -4.82
CA GLY A 99 -1.65 -12.24 -4.12
C GLY A 99 -1.33 -13.53 -3.37
N GLY A 100 -1.94 -13.74 -2.21
CA GLY A 100 -1.69 -14.86 -1.30
C GLY A 100 -0.85 -14.48 -0.07
N SER A 101 -0.57 -15.46 0.78
CA SER A 101 0.37 -15.25 1.90
C SER A 101 1.80 -15.23 1.40
N CYS A 102 2.67 -14.44 2.02
CA CYS A 102 4.10 -14.55 1.77
C CYS A 102 4.59 -15.96 2.10
N ALA A 103 5.57 -16.45 1.35
CA ALA A 103 6.26 -17.70 1.66
C ALA A 103 7.17 -17.50 2.88
N PHE A 104 6.63 -17.63 4.09
CA PHE A 104 7.45 -17.76 5.29
C PHE A 104 7.85 -19.23 5.44
N GLY A 105 9.10 -19.54 5.11
CA GLY A 105 9.77 -20.81 5.45
C GLY A 105 9.11 -22.09 4.92
N ARG A 106 9.69 -22.69 3.88
CA ARG A 106 9.79 -24.15 3.82
C ARG A 106 11.18 -24.55 4.25
#